data_AF-A0A4Z1A9L9-F1
#
_entry.id   AF-A0A4Z1A9L9-F1
#
_cell.length_a   1.000
_cell.length_b   1.000
_cell.length_c   1.000
_cell.angle_alpha   90.00
_cell.angle_beta   90.00
_cell.angle_gamma   90.00
#
_symmetry.space_group_name_H-M   'P 1'
#
loop_
_entity.id
_entity.type
_entity.pdbx_description
1 polymer ?
#
loop_
_entity_poly.entity_id
_entity_poly.type
_entity_poly.pdbx_seq_one_letter_code
_entity_poly.pdbx_strand_id
1 'polypeptide(L)'
;MIELNNLIDGVTAIATSMGVGVACSGLKTWKQQILGNKKYEISIETLIKLRILLNLVKRFRAPFIPASEAFESYKTKKGVPLDLMDSKELDQANNYAMESRWAKVIEAFSDFESSFIKLEVIFSEKKLNESVGTERITEVLYRLSDAWRQHTYYLSQLEKTTLPNKRMELDQKIETVEKILYSHMGTEIDKELESYYSDFAKEFKEHTK
;
A
#
# COMPACT_ATOMS: atom_id res chain seq x y z
N MET A 1 -8.47 -33.14 -68.28
CA MET A 1 -9.05 -33.29 -66.91
C MET A 1 -7.97 -33.24 -65.83
N ILE A 2 -6.74 -33.74 -66.06
CA ILE A 2 -5.63 -33.74 -65.09
C ILE A 2 -5.04 -32.33 -64.82
N GLU A 3 -4.99 -31.45 -65.83
CA GLU A 3 -4.43 -30.10 -65.66
C GLU A 3 -5.29 -29.16 -64.79
N LEU A 4 -6.61 -29.34 -64.79
CA LEU A 4 -7.53 -28.50 -64.00
C LEU A 4 -7.38 -28.75 -62.49
N ASN A 5 -7.15 -30.01 -62.10
CA ASN A 5 -6.98 -30.40 -60.70
C ASN A 5 -5.68 -29.83 -60.11
N ASN A 6 -4.57 -29.87 -60.86
CA ASN A 6 -3.29 -29.30 -60.42
C ASN A 6 -3.37 -27.77 -60.20
N LEU A 7 -4.18 -27.07 -60.99
CA LEU A 7 -4.39 -25.63 -60.88
C LEU A 7 -5.27 -25.28 -59.66
N ILE A 8 -6.32 -26.08 -59.41
CA ILE A 8 -7.17 -25.96 -58.21
C ILE A 8 -6.36 -26.25 -56.94
N ASP A 9 -5.52 -27.29 -56.95
CA ASP A 9 -4.68 -27.66 -55.81
C ASP A 9 -3.62 -26.58 -55.53
N GLY A 10 -3.03 -25.97 -56.56
CA GLY A 10 -2.10 -24.85 -56.44
C GLY A 10 -2.73 -23.60 -55.83
N VAL A 11 -3.94 -23.22 -56.29
CA VAL A 11 -4.69 -22.08 -55.73
C VAL A 11 -5.09 -22.35 -54.27
N THR A 12 -5.51 -23.58 -53.97
CA THR A 12 -5.88 -23.99 -52.60
C THR A 12 -4.67 -23.93 -51.67
N ALA A 13 -3.49 -24.41 -52.09
CA ALA A 13 -2.27 -24.35 -51.30
C ALA A 13 -1.82 -22.92 -50.97
N ILE A 14 -1.95 -21.99 -51.93
CA ILE A 14 -1.66 -20.56 -51.71
C ILE A 14 -2.67 -19.95 -50.72
N ALA A 15 -3.96 -20.23 -50.90
CA ALA A 15 -5.01 -19.75 -50.00
C ALA A 15 -4.83 -20.27 -48.57
N THR A 16 -4.49 -21.56 -48.41
CA THR A 16 -4.19 -22.16 -47.10
C THR A 16 -2.96 -21.51 -46.45
N SER A 17 -1.90 -21.26 -47.22
CA SER A 17 -0.68 -20.61 -46.71
C SER A 17 -0.94 -19.18 -46.25
N MET A 18 -1.73 -18.41 -47.00
CA MET A 18 -2.20 -17.08 -46.59
C MET A 18 -3.06 -17.15 -45.32
N GLY A 19 -3.97 -18.12 -45.23
CA GLY A 19 -4.79 -18.36 -44.05
C GLY A 19 -3.98 -18.63 -42.78
N VAL A 20 -2.94 -19.48 -42.87
CA VAL A 20 -2.01 -19.74 -41.76
C VAL A 20 -1.24 -18.48 -41.35
N GLY A 21 -0.80 -17.67 -42.32
CA GLY A 21 -0.13 -16.39 -42.06
C GLY A 21 -1.00 -15.39 -41.29
N VAL A 22 -2.27 -15.27 -41.68
CA VAL A 22 -3.26 -14.42 -41.00
C VAL A 22 -3.57 -14.96 -39.60
N ALA A 23 -3.75 -16.27 -39.44
CA ALA A 23 -3.99 -16.90 -38.14
C ALA A 23 -2.83 -16.68 -37.16
N CYS A 24 -1.58 -16.82 -37.63
CA CYS A 24 -0.38 -16.53 -36.83
C CYS A 24 -0.32 -15.05 -36.41
N SER A 25 -0.68 -14.13 -37.31
CA SER A 25 -0.74 -12.70 -37.01
C SER A 25 -1.85 -12.39 -36.00
N GLY A 26 -3.03 -12.99 -36.18
CA GLY A 26 -4.16 -12.87 -35.25
C GLY A 26 -3.82 -13.40 -33.84
N LEU A 27 -3.13 -14.54 -33.73
CA LEU A 27 -2.67 -15.08 -32.45
C LEU A 27 -1.68 -14.13 -31.74
N LYS A 28 -0.78 -13.49 -32.49
CA LYS A 28 0.15 -12.49 -31.93
C LYS A 28 -0.60 -11.27 -31.41
N THR A 29 -1.53 -10.71 -32.20
CA THR A 29 -2.35 -9.56 -31.80
C THR A 29 -3.23 -9.91 -30.59
N TRP A 30 -3.83 -11.09 -30.57
CA TRP A 30 -4.64 -11.55 -29.44
C TRP A 30 -3.81 -11.69 -28.16
N LYS A 31 -2.62 -12.28 -28.26
CA LYS A 31 -1.67 -12.37 -27.14
C LYS A 31 -1.28 -10.97 -26.62
N GLN A 32 -1.06 -10.01 -27.52
CA GLN A 32 -0.75 -8.63 -27.15
C GLN A 32 -1.92 -7.93 -26.45
N GLN A 33 -3.16 -8.11 -26.94
CA GLN A 33 -4.36 -7.56 -26.33
C GLN A 33 -4.60 -8.12 -24.92
N ILE A 34 -4.45 -9.44 -24.74
CA ILE A 34 -4.58 -10.08 -23.42
C ILE A 34 -3.52 -9.52 -22.46
N LEU A 35 -2.27 -9.41 -22.92
CA LEU A 35 -1.19 -8.88 -22.09
C LEU A 35 -1.44 -7.41 -21.72
N GLY A 36 -1.93 -6.59 -22.65
CA GLY A 36 -2.30 -5.20 -22.42
C GLY A 36 -3.42 -5.05 -21.39
N ASN A 37 -4.49 -5.83 -21.52
CA ASN A 37 -5.60 -5.84 -20.56
C ASN A 37 -5.14 -6.25 -19.16
N LYS A 38 -4.32 -7.31 -19.08
CA LYS A 38 -3.78 -7.80 -17.79
C LYS A 38 -2.84 -6.78 -17.13
N LYS A 39 -2.02 -6.08 -17.93
CA LYS A 39 -1.17 -4.97 -17.46
C LYS A 39 -2.01 -3.86 -16.83
N TYR A 40 -3.03 -3.41 -17.56
CA TYR A 40 -3.92 -2.35 -17.10
C TYR A 40 -4.65 -2.73 -15.81
N GLU A 41 -5.23 -3.93 -15.76
CA GLU A 41 -5.98 -4.43 -14.60
C GLU A 41 -5.12 -4.47 -13.34
N ILE A 42 -3.92 -5.07 -13.43
CA ILE A 42 -3.01 -5.20 -12.29
C ILE A 42 -2.45 -3.82 -11.87
N SER A 43 -2.18 -2.92 -12.82
CA SER A 43 -1.79 -1.53 -12.50
C SER A 43 -2.87 -0.79 -11.72
N ILE A 44 -4.13 -0.87 -12.13
CA ILE A 44 -5.23 -0.23 -11.40
C ILE A 44 -5.42 -0.87 -10.03
N GLU A 45 -5.39 -2.20 -9.94
CA GLU A 45 -5.48 -2.93 -8.66
C GLU A 45 -4.41 -2.44 -7.68
N THR A 46 -3.15 -2.36 -8.11
CA THR A 46 -2.06 -1.92 -7.25
C THR A 46 -2.17 -0.45 -6.86
N LEU A 47 -2.59 0.44 -7.77
CA LEU A 47 -2.83 1.85 -7.44
C LEU A 47 -3.92 2.02 -6.38
N ILE A 48 -5.00 1.23 -6.48
CA ILE A 48 -6.08 1.24 -5.50
C ILE A 48 -5.56 0.77 -4.14
N LYS A 49 -4.80 -0.34 -4.09
CA LYS A 49 -4.20 -0.86 -2.86
C LYS A 49 -3.23 0.13 -2.23
N LEU A 50 -2.40 0.78 -3.04
CA LEU A 50 -1.52 1.86 -2.57
C LEU A 50 -2.36 3.00 -1.96
N ARG A 51 -3.41 3.47 -2.63
CA ARG A 51 -4.26 4.54 -2.10
C ARG A 51 -4.92 4.14 -0.77
N ILE A 52 -5.37 2.90 -0.64
CA ILE A 52 -5.93 2.35 0.61
C ILE A 52 -4.87 2.38 1.71
N LEU A 53 -3.66 1.87 1.45
CA LEU A 53 -2.54 1.92 2.38
C LEU A 53 -2.27 3.35 2.85
N LEU A 54 -2.15 4.31 1.93
CA LEU A 54 -1.88 5.72 2.28
C LEU A 54 -2.98 6.31 3.16
N ASN A 55 -4.24 5.99 2.89
CA ASN A 55 -5.36 6.45 3.72
C ASN A 55 -5.34 5.82 5.12
N LEU A 56 -4.94 4.55 5.24
CA LEU A 56 -4.79 3.89 6.54
C LEU A 56 -3.61 4.46 7.33
N VAL A 57 -2.50 4.79 6.67
CA VAL A 57 -1.37 5.50 7.30
C VAL A 57 -1.83 6.86 7.83
N LYS A 58 -2.59 7.63 7.06
CA LYS A 58 -3.19 8.88 7.52
C LYS A 58 -4.12 8.68 8.72
N ARG A 59 -4.93 7.62 8.72
CA ARG A 59 -5.82 7.29 9.84
C ARG A 59 -5.05 6.89 11.09
N PHE A 60 -3.98 6.11 10.96
CA PHE A 60 -3.08 5.77 12.06
C PHE A 60 -2.49 7.02 12.71
N ARG A 61 -2.07 7.98 11.88
CA ARG A 61 -1.48 9.26 12.29
C ARG A 61 -2.48 10.30 12.81
N ALA A 62 -3.77 9.96 12.92
CA ALA A 62 -4.76 10.88 13.46
C ALA A 62 -4.73 10.88 15.00
N PRO A 63 -4.41 12.02 15.66
CA PRO A 63 -4.35 12.11 17.13
C PRO A 63 -5.71 11.80 17.79
N PHE A 64 -6.81 12.04 17.09
CA PHE A 64 -8.13 11.78 17.62
C PHE A 64 -8.54 10.30 17.44
N ILE A 65 -8.88 9.66 18.56
CA ILE A 65 -9.49 8.34 18.61
C ILE A 65 -10.96 8.51 19.03
N PRO A 66 -11.93 8.21 18.15
CA PRO A 66 -13.33 8.20 18.54
C PRO A 66 -13.58 7.23 19.69
N ALA A 67 -14.43 7.62 20.64
CA ALA A 67 -14.77 6.79 21.78
C ALA A 67 -15.30 5.40 21.38
N SER A 68 -16.09 5.32 20.30
CA SER A 68 -16.57 4.05 19.75
C SER A 68 -15.43 3.13 19.32
N GLU A 69 -14.41 3.67 18.67
CA GLU A 69 -13.23 2.92 18.23
C GLU A 69 -12.41 2.40 19.42
N ALA A 70 -12.24 3.23 20.45
CA ALA A 70 -11.59 2.84 21.69
C ALA A 70 -12.35 1.70 22.40
N PHE A 71 -13.68 1.82 22.53
CA PHE A 71 -14.50 0.83 23.23
C PHE A 71 -14.57 -0.50 22.48
N GLU A 72 -14.70 -0.46 21.16
CA GLU A 72 -14.65 -1.66 20.32
C GLU A 72 -13.30 -2.37 20.43
N SER A 73 -12.21 -1.60 20.40
CA SER A 73 -10.85 -2.16 20.51
C SER A 73 -10.60 -2.78 21.89
N TYR A 74 -11.06 -2.13 22.96
CA TYR A 74 -11.00 -2.67 24.32
C TYR A 74 -11.80 -3.96 24.46
N LYS A 75 -13.06 -3.96 24.00
CA LYS A 75 -13.93 -5.14 24.02
C LYS A 75 -13.32 -6.30 23.24
N THR A 76 -12.72 -6.03 22.08
CA THR A 76 -12.08 -7.05 21.24
C THR A 76 -10.87 -7.67 21.94
N LYS A 77 -10.06 -6.87 22.65
CA LYS A 77 -8.84 -7.34 23.32
C LYS A 77 -9.10 -8.00 24.68
N LYS A 78 -10.05 -7.50 25.46
CA LYS A 78 -10.35 -7.93 26.83
C LYS A 78 -11.53 -8.88 26.95
N GLY A 79 -12.39 -8.95 25.93
CA GLY A 79 -13.63 -9.73 25.95
C GLY A 79 -14.76 -9.11 26.78
N VAL A 80 -14.53 -7.96 27.42
CA VAL A 80 -15.49 -7.26 28.29
C VAL A 80 -15.62 -5.80 27.86
N PRO A 81 -16.80 -5.17 28.03
CA PRO A 81 -16.97 -3.75 27.76
C PRO A 81 -16.12 -2.90 28.72
N LEU A 82 -15.70 -1.73 28.25
CA LEU A 82 -14.99 -0.74 29.05
C LEU A 82 -15.94 -0.10 30.07
N ASP A 83 -15.51 0.02 31.33
CA ASP A 83 -16.19 0.85 32.33
C ASP A 83 -15.56 2.25 32.34
N LEU A 84 -16.39 3.29 32.19
CA LEU A 84 -15.93 4.68 31.99
C LEU A 84 -15.38 5.33 33.26
N MET A 85 -15.37 4.63 34.39
CA MET A 85 -14.94 5.16 35.68
C MET A 85 -13.43 5.12 35.91
N ASP A 86 -12.66 4.30 35.18
CA ASP A 86 -11.20 4.17 35.37
C ASP A 86 -10.41 4.82 34.21
N SER A 87 -9.69 5.90 34.52
CA SER A 87 -8.83 6.61 33.55
C SER A 87 -7.77 5.69 32.95
N LYS A 88 -7.28 4.71 33.71
CA LYS A 88 -6.27 3.76 33.25
C LYS A 88 -6.83 2.79 32.22
N GLU A 89 -8.08 2.37 32.35
CA GLU A 89 -8.72 1.53 31.34
C GLU A 89 -8.99 2.30 30.05
N LEU A 90 -9.30 3.59 30.13
CA LEU A 90 -9.45 4.46 28.97
C LEU A 90 -8.12 4.62 28.19
N ASP A 91 -6.99 4.80 28.90
CA ASP A 91 -5.66 4.84 28.28
C ASP A 91 -5.32 3.51 27.60
N GLN A 92 -5.68 2.38 28.21
CA GLN A 92 -5.53 1.06 27.57
C GLN A 92 -6.40 0.93 26.32
N ALA A 93 -7.64 1.41 26.36
CA ALA A 93 -8.55 1.39 25.22
C ALA A 93 -7.99 2.19 24.03
N ASN A 94 -7.40 3.36 24.29
CA ASN A 94 -6.72 4.17 23.28
C ASN A 94 -5.50 3.45 22.70
N ASN A 95 -4.67 2.81 23.54
CA ASN A 95 -3.53 2.02 23.09
C ASN A 95 -3.98 0.84 22.20
N TYR A 96 -5.03 0.11 22.58
CA TYR A 96 -5.59 -0.96 21.77
C TYR A 96 -6.17 -0.48 20.44
N ALA A 97 -6.76 0.71 20.41
CA ALA A 97 -7.22 1.32 19.16
C ALA A 97 -6.03 1.66 18.24
N MET A 98 -4.93 2.20 18.79
CA MET A 98 -3.71 2.45 18.01
C MET A 98 -3.08 1.16 17.48
N GLU A 99 -3.03 0.09 18.28
CA GLU A 99 -2.61 -1.25 17.83
C GLU A 99 -3.47 -1.75 16.67
N SER A 100 -4.79 -1.60 16.78
CA SER A 100 -5.74 -2.00 15.73
C SER A 100 -5.53 -1.19 14.44
N ARG A 101 -5.32 0.12 14.54
CA ARG A 101 -4.99 0.98 13.39
C ARG A 101 -3.68 0.54 12.72
N TRP A 102 -2.65 0.28 13.50
CA TRP A 102 -1.36 -0.16 12.98
C TRP A 102 -1.45 -1.53 12.30
N ALA A 103 -2.18 -2.48 12.88
CA ALA A 103 -2.38 -3.79 12.27
C ALA A 103 -3.00 -3.69 10.87
N LYS A 104 -4.00 -2.81 10.69
CA LYS A 104 -4.61 -2.53 9.38
C LYS A 104 -3.62 -1.92 8.38
N VAL A 105 -2.69 -1.07 8.84
CA VAL A 105 -1.63 -0.51 7.97
C VAL A 105 -0.73 -1.63 7.47
N ILE A 106 -0.30 -2.54 8.35
CA ILE A 106 0.57 -3.66 7.96
C ILE A 106 -0.14 -4.62 7.00
N GLU A 107 -1.41 -4.94 7.25
CA GLU A 107 -2.23 -5.76 6.36
C GLU A 107 -2.33 -5.13 4.96
N ALA A 108 -2.68 -3.83 4.88
CA ALA A 108 -2.76 -3.12 3.62
C ALA A 108 -1.41 -2.99 2.89
N PHE A 109 -0.31 -2.90 3.65
CA PHE A 109 1.03 -2.90 3.07
C PHE A 109 1.35 -4.26 2.45
N SER A 110 1.02 -5.36 3.13
CA SER A 110 1.20 -6.71 2.58
C SER A 110 0.36 -6.94 1.32
N ASP A 111 -0.88 -6.45 1.29
CA ASP A 111 -1.74 -6.52 0.11
C ASP A 111 -1.17 -5.71 -1.07
N PHE A 112 -0.66 -4.50 -0.79
CA PHE A 112 0.00 -3.66 -1.77
C PHE A 112 1.27 -4.32 -2.31
N GLU A 113 2.14 -4.81 -1.44
CA GLU A 113 3.39 -5.49 -1.80
C GLU A 113 3.12 -6.73 -2.66
N SER A 114 2.13 -7.55 -2.29
CA SER A 114 1.69 -8.68 -3.10
C SER A 114 1.26 -8.27 -4.52
N SER A 115 0.55 -7.14 -4.63
CA SER A 115 0.14 -6.58 -5.92
C SER A 115 1.31 -5.97 -6.70
N PHE A 116 2.26 -5.37 -6.00
CA PHE A 116 3.49 -4.83 -6.56
C PHE A 116 4.35 -5.93 -7.18
N ILE A 117 4.51 -7.06 -6.52
CA ILE A 117 5.24 -8.22 -7.06
C ILE A 117 4.64 -8.68 -8.40
N LYS A 118 3.31 -8.69 -8.52
CA LYS A 118 2.64 -9.03 -9.80
C LYS A 118 3.00 -8.03 -10.90
N LEU A 119 3.16 -6.76 -10.58
CA LEU A 119 3.59 -5.74 -11.54
C LEU A 119 5.04 -5.92 -11.96
N GLU A 120 5.94 -6.18 -11.01
CA GLU A 120 7.36 -6.43 -11.30
C GLU A 120 7.53 -7.56 -12.31
N VAL A 121 6.77 -8.65 -12.13
CA VAL A 121 6.76 -9.79 -13.07
C VAL A 121 6.30 -9.39 -14.47
N ILE A 122 5.37 -8.42 -14.58
CA ILE A 122 4.74 -8.05 -15.86
C ILE A 122 5.50 -6.93 -16.60
N PHE A 123 6.12 -6.00 -15.86
CA PHE A 123 6.84 -4.85 -16.40
C PHE A 123 8.37 -5.02 -16.44
N SER A 124 8.86 -6.17 -15.96
CA SER A 124 10.27 -6.48 -15.72
C SER A 124 10.85 -5.68 -14.54
N GLU A 125 11.08 -6.39 -13.42
CA GLU A 125 11.60 -5.94 -12.12
C GLU A 125 12.54 -4.73 -12.17
N LYS A 126 13.56 -4.75 -13.03
CA LYS A 126 14.56 -3.68 -13.12
C LYS A 126 13.97 -2.29 -13.40
N LYS A 127 12.98 -2.16 -14.28
CA LYS A 127 12.41 -0.83 -14.64
C LYS A 127 11.48 -0.29 -13.57
N LEU A 128 10.76 -1.17 -12.87
CA LEU A 128 9.80 -0.78 -11.85
C LEU A 128 10.50 -0.38 -10.54
N ASN A 129 11.55 -1.11 -10.16
CA ASN A 129 12.30 -0.83 -8.93
C ASN A 129 13.18 0.43 -9.02
N GLU A 130 13.71 0.73 -10.21
CA GLU A 130 14.46 1.97 -10.44
C GLU A 130 13.58 3.24 -10.32
N SER A 131 12.25 3.11 -10.51
CA SER A 131 11.32 4.25 -10.53
C SER A 131 10.46 4.36 -9.27
N VAL A 132 9.82 3.27 -8.84
CA VAL A 132 8.74 3.26 -7.83
C VAL A 132 8.80 2.06 -6.88
N GLY A 133 10.00 1.64 -6.50
CA GLY A 133 10.24 0.57 -5.53
C GLY A 133 9.54 0.77 -4.18
N THR A 134 9.42 -0.31 -3.40
CA THR A 134 8.72 -0.29 -2.10
C THR A 134 9.57 0.28 -0.96
N GLU A 135 10.84 0.59 -1.19
CA GLU A 135 11.78 1.05 -0.17
C GLU A 135 11.31 2.35 0.50
N ARG A 136 10.83 3.31 -0.31
CA ARG A 136 10.34 4.61 0.18
C ARG A 136 9.17 4.44 1.16
N ILE A 137 8.17 3.67 0.78
CA ILE A 137 7.01 3.44 1.66
C ILE A 137 7.41 2.64 2.89
N THR A 138 8.32 1.67 2.73
CA THR A 138 8.86 0.86 3.81
C THR A 138 9.60 1.73 4.84
N GLU A 139 10.44 2.67 4.40
CA GLU A 139 11.13 3.62 5.28
C GLU A 139 10.16 4.49 6.07
N VAL A 140 9.10 4.99 5.43
CA VAL A 140 8.04 5.74 6.12
C VAL A 140 7.37 4.88 7.19
N LEU A 141 7.03 3.64 6.88
CA LEU A 141 6.42 2.72 7.84
C LEU A 141 7.37 2.42 9.01
N TYR A 142 8.66 2.23 8.75
CA TYR A 142 9.66 2.07 9.80
C TYR A 142 9.72 3.28 10.73
N ARG A 143 9.83 4.50 10.17
CA ARG A 143 9.85 5.75 10.95
C ARG A 143 8.61 5.88 11.84
N LEU A 144 7.43 5.56 11.30
CA LEU A 144 6.18 5.61 12.06
C LEU A 144 6.13 4.57 13.18
N SER A 145 6.53 3.32 12.88
CA SER A 145 6.54 2.25 13.88
C SER A 145 7.51 2.55 15.03
N ASP A 146 8.68 3.09 14.70
CA ASP A 146 9.70 3.43 15.68
C ASP A 146 9.27 4.64 16.52
N ALA A 147 8.72 5.67 15.88
CA ALA A 147 8.12 6.80 16.58
C ALA A 147 7.04 6.34 17.56
N TRP A 148 6.14 5.45 17.17
CA TRP A 148 5.08 4.98 18.05
C TRP A 148 5.62 4.20 19.26
N ARG A 149 6.65 3.37 19.04
CA ARG A 149 7.36 2.67 20.11
C ARG A 149 8.03 3.64 21.08
N GLN A 150 8.73 4.65 20.55
CA GLN A 150 9.39 5.68 21.35
C GLN A 150 8.38 6.50 22.17
N HIS A 151 7.27 6.92 21.56
CA HIS A 151 6.19 7.65 22.21
C HIS A 151 5.64 6.88 23.41
N THR A 152 5.29 5.60 23.20
CA THR A 152 4.78 4.71 24.26
C THR A 152 5.80 4.55 25.39
N TYR A 153 7.08 4.40 25.04
CA TYR A 153 8.16 4.32 26.02
C TYR A 153 8.29 5.61 26.84
N TYR A 154 8.34 6.78 26.19
CA TYR A 154 8.52 8.06 26.88
C TYR A 154 7.34 8.41 27.79
N LEU A 155 6.10 8.15 27.36
CA LEU A 155 4.93 8.30 28.22
C LEU A 155 5.04 7.43 29.48
N SER A 156 5.40 6.15 29.33
CA SER A 156 5.60 5.26 30.47
C SER A 156 6.70 5.73 31.42
N GLN A 157 7.77 6.34 30.89
CA GLN A 157 8.82 6.92 31.73
C GLN A 157 8.39 8.20 32.44
N LEU A 158 7.56 9.03 31.78
CA LEU A 158 7.04 10.28 32.30
C LEU A 158 6.12 10.03 33.50
N GLU A 159 5.25 9.04 33.40
CA GLU A 159 4.37 8.59 34.50
C GLU A 159 5.17 8.18 35.75
N LYS A 160 6.33 7.55 35.56
CA LYS A 160 7.19 7.03 36.64
C LYS A 160 8.13 8.09 37.23
N THR A 161 8.33 9.22 36.55
CA THR A 161 9.35 10.21 36.91
C THR A 161 8.77 11.35 37.72
N THR A 162 9.33 11.61 38.90
CA THR A 162 8.96 12.76 39.76
C THR A 162 9.92 13.95 39.64
N LEU A 163 11.11 13.75 39.04
CA LEU A 163 12.14 14.78 38.90
C LEU A 163 11.79 15.80 37.80
N PRO A 164 11.65 17.11 38.10
CA PRO A 164 11.21 18.12 37.14
C PRO A 164 12.06 18.20 35.86
N ASN A 165 13.40 18.22 35.99
CA ASN A 165 14.30 18.32 34.84
C ASN A 165 14.16 17.14 33.87
N LYS A 166 13.99 15.93 34.43
CA LYS A 166 13.82 14.71 33.63
C LYS A 166 12.43 14.63 33.00
N ARG A 167 11.39 15.16 33.67
CA ARG A 167 10.06 15.31 33.06
C ARG A 167 10.11 16.25 31.86
N MET A 168 10.74 17.41 31.99
CA MET A 168 10.90 18.37 30.89
C MET A 168 11.66 17.77 29.70
N GLU A 169 12.71 16.98 29.94
CA GLU A 169 13.42 16.24 28.88
C GLU A 169 12.50 15.22 28.17
N LEU A 170 11.68 14.48 28.93
CA LEU A 170 10.74 13.51 28.38
C LEU A 170 9.63 14.19 27.57
N ASP A 171 9.10 15.31 28.04
CA ASP A 171 8.09 16.10 27.33
C ASP A 171 8.63 16.57 25.97
N GLN A 172 9.87 17.09 25.92
CA GLN A 172 10.52 17.48 24.66
C GLN A 172 10.70 16.31 23.69
N LYS A 173 11.03 15.12 24.22
CA LYS A 173 11.15 13.89 23.42
C LYS A 173 9.79 13.45 22.88
N ILE A 174 8.73 13.51 23.70
CA ILE A 174 7.36 13.22 23.29
C ILE A 174 6.95 14.17 22.16
N GLU A 175 7.09 15.48 22.34
CA GLU A 175 6.74 16.48 21.30
C GLU A 175 7.48 16.23 19.97
N THR A 176 8.75 15.81 20.03
CA THR A 176 9.55 15.50 18.85
C THR A 176 8.97 14.31 18.10
N VAL A 177 8.59 13.26 18.82
CA VAL A 177 8.00 12.04 18.25
C VAL A 177 6.57 12.27 17.78
N GLU A 178 5.80 13.09 18.49
CA GLU A 178 4.43 13.46 18.10
C GLU A 178 4.40 14.21 16.77
N LYS A 179 5.44 14.99 16.42
CA LYS A 179 5.52 15.62 15.08
C LYS A 179 5.53 14.58 13.93
N ILE A 180 6.10 13.40 14.20
CA ILE A 180 6.14 12.27 13.25
C ILE A 180 4.78 11.56 13.23
N LEU A 181 4.26 11.22 14.42
CA LEU A 181 3.03 10.44 14.57
C LEU A 181 1.77 11.23 14.24
N TYR A 182 1.66 12.43 14.78
CA TYR A 182 0.45 13.23 14.79
C TYR A 182 0.70 14.51 14.02
N SER A 183 0.28 14.52 12.77
CA SER A 183 0.15 15.76 12.04
C SER A 183 -0.87 15.63 10.94
N HIS A 184 -1.90 16.48 11.05
CA HIS A 184 -2.95 16.60 10.06
C HIS A 184 -2.47 17.50 8.93
N MET A 185 -2.22 16.90 7.76
CA MET A 185 -1.99 17.59 6.48
C MET A 185 -0.74 18.47 6.40
N GLY A 186 0.03 18.28 5.33
CA GLY A 186 1.12 19.18 4.95
C GLY A 186 2.45 18.93 5.65
N THR A 187 2.56 17.85 6.43
CA THR A 187 3.85 17.40 6.97
C THR A 187 4.67 16.65 5.94
N GLU A 188 5.96 16.52 6.24
CA GLU A 188 6.94 15.86 5.38
C GLU A 188 6.45 14.47 4.95
N ILE A 189 5.95 13.66 5.88
CA ILE A 189 5.42 12.33 5.59
C ILE A 189 4.21 12.39 4.65
N ASP A 190 3.26 13.31 4.85
CA ASP A 190 2.10 13.41 3.94
C ASP A 190 2.54 13.77 2.51
N LYS A 191 3.50 14.69 2.38
CA LYS A 191 4.06 15.08 1.08
C LYS A 191 4.82 13.91 0.44
N GLU A 192 5.58 13.17 1.23
CA GLU A 192 6.33 12.00 0.79
C GLU A 192 5.40 10.91 0.27
N LEU A 193 4.30 10.62 1.00
CA LEU A 193 3.29 9.64 0.60
C LEU A 193 2.52 10.06 -0.67
N GLU A 194 2.11 11.33 -0.79
CA GLU A 194 1.42 11.81 -2.00
C GLU A 194 2.36 11.92 -3.21
N SER A 195 3.62 12.28 -2.99
CA SER A 195 4.66 12.22 -4.03
C SER A 195 4.83 10.78 -4.50
N TYR A 196 4.98 9.83 -3.58
CA TYR A 196 5.12 8.42 -3.92
C TYR A 196 3.93 7.91 -4.75
N TYR A 197 2.69 8.23 -4.36
CA TYR A 197 1.52 7.90 -5.16
C TYR A 197 1.56 8.53 -6.57
N SER A 198 1.96 9.79 -6.65
CA SER A 198 1.99 10.54 -7.92
C SER A 198 3.02 9.95 -8.88
N ASP A 199 4.19 9.58 -8.37
CA ASP A 199 5.25 8.91 -9.11
C ASP A 199 4.74 7.56 -9.63
N PHE A 200 4.11 6.77 -8.76
CA PHE A 200 3.49 5.48 -9.09
C PHE A 200 2.41 5.58 -10.18
N ALA A 201 1.53 6.58 -10.07
CA ALA A 201 0.47 6.83 -11.05
C ALA A 201 1.03 7.31 -12.40
N LYS A 202 2.11 8.10 -12.37
CA LYS A 202 2.80 8.58 -13.58
C LYS A 202 3.44 7.42 -14.33
N GLU A 203 4.20 6.57 -13.63
CA GLU A 203 4.83 5.39 -14.24
C GLU A 203 3.81 4.49 -14.94
N PHE A 204 2.66 4.26 -14.30
CA PHE A 204 1.63 3.43 -14.93
C PHE A 204 1.03 4.08 -16.16
N LYS A 205 0.84 5.40 -16.15
CA LYS A 205 0.36 6.13 -17.33
C LYS A 205 1.34 6.08 -18.50
N GLU A 206 2.64 6.02 -18.22
CA GLU A 206 3.68 5.89 -19.25
C GLU A 206 3.78 4.46 -19.79
N HIS A 207 3.59 3.46 -18.92
CA HIS A 207 3.71 2.04 -19.27
C HIS A 207 2.43 1.38 -19.82
N THR A 208 1.28 2.04 -19.74
CA THR A 208 -0.01 1.57 -20.28
C THR A 208 -0.39 2.21 -21.62
N LYS A 209 0.42 3.14 -22.14
CA LYS A 209 0.33 3.65 -23.52
C LYS A 209 1.02 2.71 -24.50
#